data_AF-A0A1Z9SUW9-F1
#
_entry.id   AF-A0A1Z9SUW9-F1
#
_cell.length_a   1.000
_cell.length_b   1.000
_cell.length_c   1.000
_cell.angle_alpha   90.00
_cell.angle_beta   90.00
_cell.angle_gamma   90.00
#
_symmetry.space_group_name_H-M   'P 1'
#
loop_
_entity.id
_entity.type
_entity.pdbx_description
1 polymer ?
#
loop_
_entity_poly.entity_id
_entity_poly.type
_entity_poly.pdbx_seq_one_letter_code
_entity_poly.pdbx_strand_id
1 'polypeptide(L)' 'MSEINHILVPTDGSQGAINAAAYAGQLAKALGANIIILC' A
#
# COMPACT_ATOMS: atom_id res chain seq x y z
N MET A 1 -18.85 10.70 0.32
CA MET A 1 -17.38 10.66 0.48
C MET A 1 -16.87 9.50 -0.34
N SER A 2 -15.77 9.65 -1.08
CA SER A 2 -15.18 8.54 -1.84
C SER A 2 -14.40 7.63 -0.89
N GLU A 3 -14.69 6.32 -0.92
CA GLU A 3 -13.97 5.33 -0.14
C GLU A 3 -12.66 4.91 -0.84
N ILE A 4 -11.61 4.68 -0.06
CA ILE A 4 -10.32 4.19 -0.58
C ILE A 4 -10.40 2.68 -0.64
N ASN A 5 -10.64 2.15 -1.83
CA ASN A 5 -10.74 0.70 -2.08
C ASN A 5 -9.45 0.07 -2.61
N HIS A 6 -8.53 0.89 -3.13
CA HIS A 6 -7.28 0.45 -3.73
C HIS A 6 -6.13 1.37 -3.33
N ILE A 7 -5.00 0.78 -2.95
CA ILE A 7 -3.76 1.48 -2.60
C ILE A 7 -2.67 0.98 -3.55
N LEU A 8 -2.14 1.88 -4.38
CA LEU A 8 -0.99 1.60 -5.23
C LEU A 8 0.29 1.95 -4.47
N VAL A 9 1.21 0.98 -4.37
CA VAL A 9 2.51 1.16 -3.72
C VAL A 9 3.62 0.88 -4.74
N PRO A 10 4.31 1.92 -5.24
CA PRO A 10 5.51 1.75 -6.02
C PRO A 10 6.63 1.18 -5.16
N THR A 11 7.41 0.26 -5.71
CA THR A 11 8.62 -0.24 -5.06
C THR A 11 9.79 -0.24 -6.03
N ASP A 12 10.90 0.35 -5.61
CA ASP A 12 12.20 0.29 -6.28
C ASP A 12 13.15 -0.71 -5.58
N GLY A 13 12.63 -1.47 -4.61
CA GLY A 13 13.41 -2.41 -3.80
C GLY A 13 14.24 -1.77 -2.69
N SER A 14 14.24 -0.44 -2.56
CA SER A 14 14.92 0.24 -1.46
C SER A 14 14.30 -0.10 -0.11
N GLN A 15 15.07 0.06 0.98
CA GLN A 15 14.55 -0.14 2.33
C GLN A 15 13.34 0.78 2.63
N GLY A 16 13.34 1.99 2.07
CA GLY A 16 12.23 2.92 2.19
C GLY A 16 10.96 2.39 1.52
N ALA A 17 11.07 1.84 0.31
CA ALA A 17 9.96 1.23 -0.40
C ALA A 17 9.40 -0.01 0.32
N ILE A 18 10.26 -0.86 0.88
CA ILE A 18 9.84 -2.02 1.68
C ILE A 18 9.07 -1.57 2.93
N ASN A 19 9.55 -0.54 3.63
CA ASN A 19 8.86 0.02 4.78
C ASN A 19 7.50 0.63 4.38
N ALA A 20 7.44 1.33 3.25
CA ALA A 20 6.19 1.89 2.73
C ALA A 20 5.16 0.79 2.41
N ALA A 21 5.58 -0.33 1.84
CA ALA A 21 4.71 -1.49 1.61
C ALA A 21 4.15 -2.08 2.91
N ALA A 22 4.94 -2.12 3.99
CA ALA A 22 4.47 -2.58 5.29
C ALA A 22 3.38 -1.67 5.88
N TYR A 23 3.57 -0.35 5.81
CA TYR A 23 2.55 0.61 6.27
C TYR A 23 1.29 0.58 5.41
N ALA A 24 1.44 0.47 4.08
CA ALA A 24 0.30 0.30 3.18
C ALA A 24 -0.49 -0.98 3.53
N GLY A 25 0.20 -2.07 3.87
CA GLY A 25 -0.38 -3.31 4.44
C GLY A 25 -1.34 -3.06 5.60
N GLN A 26 -0.86 -2.30 6.59
CA GLN A 26 -1.63 -1.98 7.78
C GLN A 26 -2.84 -1.09 7.45
N LEU A 27 -2.64 -0.09 6.58
CA LEU A 27 -3.70 0.82 6.15
C LEU A 27 -4.80 0.09 5.36
N ALA A 28 -4.41 -0.77 4.41
CA ALA A 28 -5.35 -1.54 3.61
C ALA A 28 -6.21 -2.45 4.47
N LYS A 29 -5.60 -3.11 5.47
CA LYS A 29 -6.32 -3.94 6.43
C LYS A 29 -7.35 -3.15 7.23
N ALA A 30 -7.01 -1.92 7.66
CA ALA A 30 -7.93 -1.06 8.41
C ALA A 30 -9.10 -0.56 7.55
N LEU A 31 -8.88 -0.38 6.24
CA LEU A 31 -9.87 0.16 5.30
C LEU A 31 -10.65 -0.92 4.55
N GLY A 32 -10.27 -2.20 4.64
CA GLY A 32 -10.80 -3.23 3.74
C GLY A 32 -10.40 -3.04 2.28
N ALA A 33 -9.27 -2.36 2.03
CA ALA A 33 -8.79 -2.02 0.70
C ALA A 33 -7.84 -3.10 0.13
N ASN A 34 -7.69 -3.11 -1.19
CA ASN A 34 -6.69 -3.93 -1.88
C ASN A 34 -5.37 -3.16 -2.05
N ILE A 35 -4.24 -3.88 -2.02
CA ILE A 35 -2.92 -3.32 -2.32
C ILE A 35 -2.46 -3.82 -3.69
N ILE A 36 -1.93 -2.90 -4.48
CA ILE A 36 -1.26 -3.20 -5.74
C ILE A 36 0.19 -2.76 -5.59
N ILE A 37 1.12 -3.71 -5.73
CA ILE A 37 2.55 -3.41 -5.78
C ILE A 37 2.94 -3.17 -7.23
N LEU A 38 3.60 -2.05 -7.49
CA LEU A 38 4.15 -1.71 -8.81
C LEU A 38 5.68 -1.74 -8.74
N CYS A 39 6.27 -2.62 -9.52
CA CYS A 39 7.72 -2.81 -9.62
C CYS A 39 8.29 -2.09 -10.85
#